data_AF-A0A2D0N8P7-F1
#
_entry.id   AF-A0A2D0N8P7-F1
#
_cell.length_a   1.000
_cell.length_b   1.000
_cell.length_c   1.000
_cell.angle_alpha   90.00
_cell.angle_beta   90.00
_cell.angle_gamma   90.00
#
_symmetry.space_group_name_H-M   'P 1'
#
loop_
_entity.id
_entity.type
_entity.pdbx_description
1 polymer ?
#
loop_
_entity_poly.entity_id
_entity_poly.type
_entity_poly.pdbx_seq_one_letter_code
_entity_poly.pdbx_strand_id
1 'polypeptide(L)'
;MLYLYQGVISCLFLLLSVTLLPAQTRLYVRAGSDCNSNCGQNWGNAYGDLQLALSAARQTSEVKEIWVAQGTYRPADADRSVSFELPNGVAIRGGFSGDGPDPDARDPQQFLTILSGDLQGDDQDDFLSYSDNSYHVIYTNAVDATTILDGFTIRGGNADNAGGMDQDDGGGWYNSQYKDTSSPTVRNCIFTENRALRNGGAIYSGGKFGTISPTFTNCTFTNNQAKTGGVIYNNGNSNVASPVFSRCVFYDNSVLGSGAVGGVIYSFARANSDNGTLYESATLPEFDNCIFARNYSEFNAGTLYFLSDGGGGPARAFPSVQSCTFYANDAAVGGAVYLNASNDGTNVAMIQNCVFWDSRSINDPIFHYSHAGNGAPPVIDITFSLVDTDNCDHLIPDGPGEVSCSNMLFITDTEVPMFVDADRDDFHLATGSPAINAGSNALVHSSTDFEGQVRIQETTVDMGADEVEALTDTRQPVPDGAITLYPNPVREQIQIRWSGASPSGLTYRLLNQIGQEVRTGNLDFSDGNATIANLHGRLSAGVYFLQIADKTFRIIKQ
;
A
#
# COMPACT_ATOMS: atom_id res chain seq x y z
N MET A 1 0.93 -19.47 80.92
CA MET A 1 1.47 -18.13 81.26
C MET A 1 2.24 -17.66 80.04
N LEU A 2 1.61 -17.00 79.07
CA LEU A 2 1.40 -15.55 78.94
C LEU A 2 2.69 -14.74 79.08
N TYR A 3 3.21 -14.21 77.95
CA TYR A 3 3.71 -12.83 77.85
C TYR A 3 3.47 -12.32 76.41
N LEU A 4 2.66 -11.27 76.32
CA LEU A 4 2.45 -10.42 75.15
C LEU A 4 3.71 -9.60 74.85
N TYR A 5 3.98 -9.31 73.57
CA TYR A 5 4.57 -8.04 73.17
C TYR A 5 3.89 -7.54 71.88
N GLN A 6 3.39 -6.30 71.98
CA GLN A 6 2.70 -5.57 70.92
C GLN A 6 3.69 -5.09 69.86
N GLY A 7 3.32 -5.23 68.58
CA GLY A 7 3.91 -4.50 67.45
C GLY A 7 2.84 -3.63 66.81
N VAL A 8 2.95 -2.32 66.99
CA VAL A 8 2.07 -1.30 66.41
C VAL A 8 2.34 -1.22 64.90
N ILE A 9 1.38 -1.61 64.07
CA ILE A 9 1.39 -1.29 62.64
C ILE A 9 0.88 0.15 62.51
N SER A 10 1.80 1.10 62.36
CA SER A 10 1.46 2.44 61.87
C SER A 10 1.10 2.33 60.39
N CYS A 11 -0.19 2.30 60.07
CA CYS A 11 -0.68 2.63 58.74
C CYS A 11 -0.48 4.13 58.50
N LEU A 12 0.67 4.49 57.95
CA LEU A 12 0.86 5.80 57.37
C LEU A 12 0.12 5.81 56.03
N PHE A 13 -1.13 6.29 56.02
CA PHE A 13 -1.82 6.66 54.79
C PHE A 13 -1.08 7.86 54.20
N LEU A 14 -0.13 7.58 53.31
CA LEU A 14 0.34 8.57 52.36
C LEU A 14 -0.84 8.82 51.41
N LEU A 15 -1.64 9.86 51.68
CA LEU A 15 -2.48 10.45 50.65
C LEU A 15 -1.54 10.96 49.57
N LEU A 16 -1.20 10.11 48.59
CA LEU A 16 -0.84 10.60 47.27
C LEU A 16 -2.05 11.42 46.83
N SER A 17 -1.89 12.73 46.78
CA SER A 17 -2.73 13.55 45.92
C SER A 17 -2.52 13.02 44.51
N VAL A 18 -3.37 12.08 44.08
CA VAL A 18 -3.61 11.83 42.67
C VAL A 18 -4.27 13.11 42.20
N THR A 19 -3.45 14.07 41.74
CA THR A 19 -3.95 15.03 40.78
C THR A 19 -4.42 14.17 39.62
N LEU A 20 -5.75 13.97 39.53
CA LEU A 20 -6.36 13.50 38.30
C LEU A 20 -5.93 14.51 37.24
N LEU A 21 -4.89 14.15 36.48
CA LEU A 21 -4.67 14.76 35.19
C LEU A 21 -5.97 14.53 34.42
N PRO A 22 -6.52 15.54 33.72
CA PRO A 22 -7.66 15.30 32.85
C PRO A 22 -7.31 14.10 31.97
N ALA A 23 -8.22 13.12 31.88
CA ALA A 23 -8.04 11.93 31.07
C ALA A 23 -7.58 12.36 29.67
N GLN A 24 -6.32 12.11 29.37
CA GLN A 24 -5.70 12.71 28.20
C GLN A 24 -5.99 11.80 27.02
N THR A 25 -7.03 12.16 26.27
CA THR A 25 -7.48 11.37 25.13
C THR A 25 -6.56 11.46 23.92
N ARG A 26 -5.69 12.47 23.86
CA ARG A 26 -4.77 12.71 22.75
C ARG A 26 -3.35 13.01 23.23
N LEU A 27 -2.36 12.35 22.66
CA LEU A 27 -0.95 12.67 22.84
C LEU A 27 -0.40 13.42 21.62
N TYR A 28 0.53 14.35 21.82
CA TYR A 28 1.28 15.05 20.77
C TYR A 28 2.74 14.61 20.76
N VAL A 29 3.31 14.40 19.57
CA VAL A 29 4.69 13.93 19.39
C VAL A 29 5.42 14.81 18.38
N ARG A 30 6.57 15.35 18.76
CA ARG A 30 7.44 16.16 17.89
C ARG A 30 8.89 15.79 18.14
N ALA A 31 9.56 15.29 17.10
CA ALA A 31 10.96 14.88 17.19
C ALA A 31 11.83 16.00 17.80
N GLY A 32 12.70 15.65 18.76
CA GLY A 32 13.60 16.60 19.41
C GLY A 32 12.94 17.52 20.46
N SER A 33 11.70 17.26 20.88
CA SER A 33 11.06 17.96 22.00
C SER A 33 11.66 17.52 23.35
N ASP A 34 12.17 18.48 24.14
CA ASP A 34 12.84 18.24 25.44
C ASP A 34 11.87 18.06 26.63
N CYS A 35 10.72 17.41 26.42
CA CYS A 35 9.75 17.26 27.50
C CYS A 35 10.32 16.43 28.67
N ASN A 36 10.25 17.00 29.89
CA ASN A 36 10.77 16.40 31.12
C ASN A 36 9.68 16.01 32.14
N SER A 37 8.41 16.37 31.92
CA SER A 37 7.26 15.98 32.75
C SER A 37 5.91 16.21 32.04
N ASN A 38 4.91 15.38 32.33
CA ASN A 38 3.54 15.47 31.78
C ASN A 38 3.50 15.60 30.24
N CYS A 39 4.33 14.81 29.57
CA CYS A 39 4.54 14.90 28.13
C CYS A 39 3.31 14.57 27.29
N GLY A 40 3.27 15.15 26.10
CA GLY A 40 2.27 14.91 25.09
C GLY A 40 1.01 15.74 25.24
N GLN A 41 0.89 16.72 26.15
CA GLN A 41 -0.34 17.50 26.39
C GLN A 41 -0.73 18.48 25.28
N ASN A 42 0.27 18.97 24.53
CA ASN A 42 0.13 19.89 23.41
C ASN A 42 1.49 19.92 22.66
N TRP A 43 1.55 20.59 21.51
CA TRP A 43 2.79 20.73 20.75
C TRP A 43 3.95 21.40 21.52
N GLY A 44 3.66 22.29 22.46
CA GLY A 44 4.66 22.94 23.32
C GLY A 44 5.27 22.01 24.38
N ASN A 45 4.58 20.93 24.72
CA ASN A 45 5.04 19.90 25.65
C ASN A 45 4.91 18.49 25.04
N ALA A 46 5.21 18.36 23.74
CA ALA A 46 5.07 17.09 23.02
C ALA A 46 6.11 16.06 23.49
N TYR A 47 5.82 14.77 23.32
CA TYR A 47 6.85 13.74 23.41
C TYR A 47 7.93 13.99 22.34
N GLY A 48 9.20 13.92 22.74
CA GLY A 48 10.35 14.01 21.83
C GLY A 48 10.56 12.77 20.96
N ASP A 49 9.90 11.68 21.33
CA ASP A 49 10.08 10.34 20.77
C ASP A 49 8.71 9.65 20.65
N LEU A 50 8.42 9.07 19.49
CA LEU A 50 7.15 8.37 19.22
C LEU A 50 7.03 7.06 20.01
N GLN A 51 8.12 6.31 20.20
CA GLN A 51 8.14 5.06 20.95
C GLN A 51 7.72 5.29 22.41
N LEU A 52 8.09 6.42 23.01
CA LEU A 52 7.64 6.80 24.35
C LEU A 52 6.14 7.09 24.41
N ALA A 53 5.59 7.78 23.41
CA ALA A 53 4.16 8.06 23.33
C ALA A 53 3.33 6.77 23.12
N LEU A 54 3.78 5.87 22.24
CA LEU A 54 3.17 4.56 22.04
C LEU A 54 3.20 3.71 23.32
N SER A 55 4.32 3.73 24.05
CA SER A 55 4.47 3.02 25.32
C SER A 55 3.60 3.60 26.43
N ALA A 56 3.35 4.90 26.44
CA ALA A 56 2.40 5.53 27.35
C ALA A 56 0.95 5.15 27.01
N ALA A 57 0.60 5.17 25.72
CA ALA A 57 -0.74 4.80 25.26
C ALA A 57 -1.07 3.32 25.53
N ARG A 58 -0.10 2.40 25.47
CA ARG A 58 -0.30 0.98 25.84
C ARG A 58 -0.62 0.76 27.32
N GLN A 59 -0.33 1.72 28.19
CA GLN A 59 -0.55 1.59 29.64
C GLN A 59 -1.93 2.05 30.10
N THR A 60 -2.74 2.65 29.21
CA THR A 60 -4.06 3.18 29.56
C THR A 60 -5.02 3.10 28.39
N SER A 61 -6.30 2.85 28.67
CA SER A 61 -7.36 2.90 27.65
C SER A 61 -7.89 4.31 27.38
N GLU A 62 -7.41 5.32 28.13
CA GLU A 62 -7.86 6.72 28.01
C GLU A 62 -7.34 7.38 26.73
N VAL A 63 -6.12 7.07 26.31
CA VAL A 63 -5.55 7.60 25.06
C VAL A 63 -6.27 6.97 23.88
N LYS A 64 -6.83 7.81 23.01
CA LYS A 64 -7.52 7.41 21.77
C LYS A 64 -6.80 7.91 20.52
N GLU A 65 -5.96 8.93 20.64
CA GLU A 65 -5.23 9.49 19.51
C GLU A 65 -3.78 9.84 19.86
N ILE A 66 -2.90 9.70 18.88
CA ILE A 66 -1.53 10.22 18.91
C ILE A 66 -1.34 11.06 17.64
N TRP A 67 -1.07 12.35 17.80
CA TRP A 67 -0.80 13.28 16.71
C TRP A 67 0.71 13.48 16.60
N VAL A 68 1.25 13.23 15.42
CA VAL A 68 2.69 13.20 15.17
C VAL A 68 3.04 14.29 14.16
N ALA A 69 3.95 15.18 14.57
CA ALA A 69 4.47 16.24 13.71
C ALA A 69 5.24 15.67 12.51
N GLN A 70 5.50 16.52 11.54
CA GLN A 70 6.49 16.25 10.50
C GLN A 70 7.85 15.92 11.13
N GLY A 71 8.58 15.02 10.49
CA GLY A 71 9.88 14.55 10.94
C GLY A 71 10.10 13.07 10.68
N THR A 72 11.32 12.62 10.94
CA THR A 72 11.72 11.21 10.87
C THR A 72 11.83 10.63 12.27
N TYR A 73 11.12 9.54 12.50
CA TYR A 73 11.05 8.82 13.76
C TYR A 73 11.66 7.44 13.57
N ARG A 74 12.54 7.05 14.49
CA ARG A 74 13.19 5.73 14.53
C ARG A 74 12.74 4.98 15.78
N PRO A 75 12.58 3.66 15.73
CA PRO A 75 12.09 2.89 16.87
C PRO A 75 13.17 2.69 17.96
N ALA A 76 14.44 2.79 17.59
CA ALA A 76 15.60 2.71 18.49
C ALA A 76 16.83 3.42 17.90
N ASP A 77 17.92 3.48 18.67
CA ASP A 77 19.20 4.04 18.22
C ASP A 77 20.03 3.05 17.37
N ALA A 78 20.02 1.76 17.72
CA ALA A 78 20.85 0.74 17.07
C ALA A 78 20.29 -0.70 17.14
N ASP A 79 19.29 -0.96 18.00
CA ASP A 79 18.72 -2.29 18.15
C ASP A 79 17.72 -2.58 17.03
N ARG A 80 18.13 -3.37 16.05
CA ARG A 80 17.32 -3.79 14.90
C ARG A 80 16.05 -4.55 15.27
N SER A 81 15.97 -5.11 16.47
CA SER A 81 14.80 -5.88 16.93
C SER A 81 13.67 -5.01 17.49
N VAL A 82 13.90 -3.69 17.64
CA VAL A 82 12.89 -2.77 18.15
C VAL A 82 12.09 -2.19 16.98
N SER A 83 10.77 -2.15 17.16
CA SER A 83 9.78 -1.64 16.20
C SER A 83 8.81 -0.68 16.88
N PHE A 84 8.13 0.13 16.07
CA PHE A 84 6.97 0.89 16.53
C PHE A 84 5.79 -0.06 16.77
N GLU A 85 5.54 -0.40 18.03
CA GLU A 85 4.42 -1.24 18.42
C GLU A 85 3.14 -0.41 18.55
N LEU A 86 2.17 -0.62 17.64
CA LEU A 86 0.93 0.16 17.66
C LEU A 86 -0.04 -0.37 18.74
N PRO A 87 -0.53 0.49 19.66
CA PRO A 87 -1.50 0.10 20.68
C PRO A 87 -2.88 -0.19 20.10
N ASN A 88 -3.58 -1.18 20.67
CA ASN A 88 -4.97 -1.44 20.32
C ASN A 88 -5.88 -0.24 20.63
N GLY A 89 -6.73 0.13 19.68
CA GLY A 89 -7.79 1.13 19.85
C GLY A 89 -7.33 2.58 19.92
N VAL A 90 -6.17 2.86 19.32
CA VAL A 90 -5.59 4.20 19.23
C VAL A 90 -5.40 4.57 17.76
N ALA A 91 -5.81 5.79 17.40
CA ALA A 91 -5.50 6.38 16.10
C ALA A 91 -4.17 7.14 16.14
N ILE A 92 -3.17 6.64 15.44
CA ILE A 92 -1.88 7.28 15.24
C ILE A 92 -1.93 8.04 13.90
N ARG A 93 -1.75 9.36 13.97
CA ARG A 93 -1.94 10.28 12.84
C ARG A 93 -0.69 11.12 12.61
N GLY A 94 -0.06 10.95 11.45
CA GLY A 94 1.03 11.79 10.95
C GLY A 94 0.48 12.92 10.09
N GLY A 95 1.37 13.76 9.57
CA GLY A 95 0.99 14.83 8.66
C GLY A 95 0.74 16.19 9.31
N PHE A 96 1.17 16.42 10.55
CA PHE A 96 0.96 17.71 11.24
C PHE A 96 2.17 18.62 11.14
N SER A 97 1.97 19.94 11.02
CA SER A 97 3.10 20.89 11.10
C SER A 97 3.85 20.75 12.42
N GLY A 98 3.12 20.65 13.54
CA GLY A 98 3.67 20.51 14.89
C GLY A 98 4.38 21.75 15.45
N ASP A 99 4.45 22.82 14.66
CA ASP A 99 5.09 24.09 14.96
C ASP A 99 4.49 25.24 14.13
N GLY A 100 5.12 26.42 14.18
CA GLY A 100 4.72 27.55 13.35
C GLY A 100 3.38 28.19 13.75
N PRO A 101 2.75 28.96 12.84
CA PRO A 101 1.55 29.74 13.13
C PRO A 101 0.29 28.89 13.31
N ASP A 102 0.26 27.69 12.74
CA ASP A 102 -0.82 26.71 12.93
C ASP A 102 -0.21 25.29 13.08
N PRO A 103 0.19 24.90 14.30
CA PRO A 103 0.81 23.60 14.54
C PRO A 103 -0.17 22.42 14.36
N ASP A 104 -1.48 22.68 14.36
CA ASP A 104 -2.53 21.69 14.11
C ASP A 104 -2.86 21.53 12.62
N ALA A 105 -2.26 22.36 11.73
CA ALA A 105 -2.39 22.18 10.30
C ALA A 105 -1.96 20.77 9.90
N ARG A 106 -2.88 20.04 9.25
CA ARG A 106 -2.66 18.65 8.85
C ARG A 106 -2.78 18.49 7.34
N ASP A 107 -1.67 18.10 6.74
CA ASP A 107 -1.55 17.72 5.35
C ASP A 107 -0.41 16.69 5.27
N PRO A 108 -0.72 15.37 5.18
CA PRO A 108 0.29 14.31 5.11
C PRO A 108 1.26 14.41 3.94
N GLN A 109 0.96 15.21 2.91
CA GLN A 109 1.82 15.41 1.75
C GLN A 109 2.77 16.59 1.94
N GLN A 110 2.32 17.62 2.66
CA GLN A 110 3.14 18.77 3.01
C GLN A 110 4.02 18.50 4.24
N PHE A 111 3.46 17.90 5.28
CA PHE A 111 4.08 17.74 6.60
C PHE A 111 4.49 16.29 6.82
N LEU A 112 5.50 15.83 6.08
CA LEU A 112 5.90 14.42 6.08
C LEU A 112 6.24 13.88 7.47
N THR A 113 5.54 12.82 7.86
CA THR A 113 5.87 12.02 9.04
C THR A 113 6.39 10.66 8.59
N ILE A 114 7.65 10.38 8.86
CA ILE A 114 8.36 9.19 8.39
C ILE A 114 8.65 8.27 9.57
N LEU A 115 8.19 7.02 9.50
CA LEU A 115 8.63 5.92 10.34
C LEU A 115 9.76 5.20 9.59
N SER A 116 10.97 5.28 10.13
CA SER A 116 12.18 4.85 9.43
C SER A 116 12.83 3.67 10.13
N GLY A 117 13.15 2.62 9.37
CA GLY A 117 13.98 1.50 9.79
C GLY A 117 15.48 1.80 9.75
N ASP A 118 15.92 2.73 8.91
CA ASP A 118 17.30 3.26 8.86
C ASP A 118 17.69 3.86 10.22
N LEU A 119 18.43 3.11 11.05
CA LEU A 119 18.70 3.46 12.45
C LEU A 119 19.83 4.49 12.55
N GLN A 120 20.85 4.40 11.70
CA GLN A 120 22.00 5.31 11.71
C GLN A 120 21.84 6.54 10.82
N GLY A 121 20.81 6.60 9.96
CA GLY A 121 20.62 7.74 9.07
C GLY A 121 21.57 7.75 7.87
N ASP A 122 22.15 6.60 7.49
CA ASP A 122 23.25 6.50 6.53
C ASP A 122 22.88 5.89 5.18
N ASP A 123 21.63 5.46 5.00
CA ASP A 123 21.13 4.83 3.78
C ASP A 123 21.01 5.76 2.55
N GLN A 124 21.11 7.08 2.74
CA GLN A 124 20.96 8.11 1.70
C GLN A 124 19.67 7.91 0.84
N ASP A 125 19.59 8.53 -0.34
CA ASP A 125 18.42 8.46 -1.23
C ASP A 125 18.32 7.13 -2.00
N ASP A 126 19.40 6.34 -2.04
CA ASP A 126 19.52 5.13 -2.87
C ASP A 126 19.43 3.83 -2.07
N PHE A 127 19.29 3.91 -0.74
CA PHE A 127 19.19 2.76 0.17
C PHE A 127 20.22 1.68 -0.19
N LEU A 128 21.49 2.09 -0.34
CA LEU A 128 22.58 1.16 -0.67
C LEU A 128 23.11 0.40 0.56
N SER A 129 22.82 0.89 1.76
CA SER A 129 23.04 0.21 3.04
C SER A 129 21.68 -0.17 3.63
N TYR A 130 21.60 -1.31 4.31
CA TYR A 130 20.44 -1.73 5.11
C TYR A 130 20.88 -2.47 6.38
N SER A 131 22.20 -2.51 6.64
CA SER A 131 22.82 -3.49 7.53
C SER A 131 22.46 -3.28 9.00
N ASP A 132 22.13 -2.05 9.36
CA ASP A 132 21.74 -1.59 10.68
C ASP A 132 20.24 -1.34 10.82
N ASN A 133 19.47 -1.52 9.74
CA ASN A 133 18.07 -1.14 9.74
C ASN A 133 17.22 -2.07 10.60
N SER A 134 16.17 -1.53 11.22
CA SER A 134 15.17 -2.35 11.92
C SER A 134 14.69 -3.51 11.05
N TYR A 135 14.54 -4.70 11.63
CA TYR A 135 13.94 -5.83 10.95
C TYR A 135 12.50 -5.52 10.54
N HIS A 136 11.73 -4.91 11.46
CA HIS A 136 10.38 -4.42 11.19
C HIS A 136 10.29 -2.96 11.62
N VAL A 137 9.79 -2.07 10.76
CA VAL A 137 9.54 -0.67 11.16
C VAL A 137 8.34 -0.61 12.12
N ILE A 138 7.27 -1.32 11.78
CA ILE A 138 6.02 -1.40 12.55
C ILE A 138 5.80 -2.82 13.04
N TYR A 139 5.24 -2.94 14.24
CA TYR A 139 4.76 -4.21 14.77
C TYR A 139 3.34 -4.07 15.32
N THR A 140 2.49 -5.06 15.04
CA THR A 140 1.18 -5.19 15.67
C THR A 140 0.91 -6.61 16.12
N ASN A 141 0.28 -6.74 17.27
CA ASN A 141 -0.16 -8.02 17.82
C ASN A 141 -1.54 -7.87 18.44
N ALA A 142 -2.50 -8.61 17.90
CA ALA A 142 -3.89 -8.65 18.39
C ALA A 142 -4.55 -7.26 18.53
N VAL A 143 -4.53 -6.46 17.46
CA VAL A 143 -5.16 -5.13 17.41
C VAL A 143 -6.39 -5.10 16.51
N ASP A 144 -7.48 -4.45 16.91
CA ASP A 144 -8.69 -4.33 16.11
C ASP A 144 -8.67 -3.10 15.17
N ALA A 145 -9.73 -2.97 14.36
CA ALA A 145 -9.87 -1.92 13.35
C ALA A 145 -9.92 -0.49 13.90
N THR A 146 -10.11 -0.30 15.21
CA THR A 146 -10.03 1.00 15.86
C THR A 146 -8.58 1.45 16.11
N THR A 147 -7.60 0.57 15.90
CA THR A 147 -6.20 0.94 15.69
C THR A 147 -6.04 1.49 14.29
N ILE A 148 -5.71 2.78 14.19
CA ILE A 148 -5.65 3.48 12.90
C ILE A 148 -4.24 4.03 12.68
N LEU A 149 -3.64 3.75 11.53
CA LEU A 149 -2.43 4.42 11.05
C LEU A 149 -2.79 5.30 9.87
N ASP A 150 -2.50 6.61 9.97
CA ASP A 150 -2.97 7.60 8.99
C ASP A 150 -1.93 8.67 8.68
N GLY A 151 -1.49 8.76 7.42
CA GLY A 151 -0.62 9.84 6.95
C GLY A 151 0.86 9.64 7.25
N PHE A 152 1.38 8.41 7.12
CA PHE A 152 2.79 8.10 7.36
C PHE A 152 3.49 7.57 6.11
N THR A 153 4.79 7.85 6.01
CA THR A 153 5.71 7.05 5.18
C THR A 153 6.41 6.02 6.06
N ILE A 154 6.34 4.74 5.69
CA ILE A 154 6.95 3.60 6.36
C ILE A 154 8.06 3.09 5.44
N ARG A 155 9.32 3.22 5.86
CA ARG A 155 10.45 2.91 4.97
C ARG A 155 11.67 2.33 5.64
N GLY A 156 12.48 1.66 4.84
CA GLY A 156 13.82 1.22 5.22
C GLY A 156 13.82 0.05 6.20
N GLY A 157 12.74 -0.72 6.32
CA GLY A 157 12.79 -1.98 7.07
C GLY A 157 13.59 -3.05 6.32
N ASN A 158 14.35 -3.87 7.05
CA ASN A 158 15.18 -4.93 6.47
C ASN A 158 15.14 -6.21 7.30
N ALA A 159 14.14 -7.05 7.07
CA ALA A 159 13.99 -8.36 7.70
C ALA A 159 14.91 -9.39 7.01
N ASP A 160 16.21 -9.39 7.33
CA ASP A 160 17.22 -10.22 6.65
C ASP A 160 17.83 -11.36 7.49
N ASN A 161 17.32 -11.59 8.70
CA ASN A 161 17.90 -12.60 9.60
C ASN A 161 17.11 -13.91 9.59
N ALA A 162 17.49 -14.83 8.71
CA ALA A 162 16.93 -16.21 8.64
C ALA A 162 17.07 -17.02 9.94
N GLY A 163 17.96 -16.63 10.86
CA GLY A 163 18.15 -17.29 12.14
C GLY A 163 17.28 -16.74 13.28
N GLY A 164 16.63 -15.59 13.07
CA GLY A 164 15.72 -14.97 14.03
C GLY A 164 14.30 -15.51 13.88
N MET A 165 13.56 -15.59 15.00
CA MET A 165 12.11 -15.78 14.90
C MET A 165 11.52 -14.52 14.29
N ASP A 166 10.83 -14.65 13.17
CA ASP A 166 10.06 -13.60 12.48
C ASP A 166 10.91 -12.51 11.79
N GLN A 167 12.23 -12.46 12.00
CA GLN A 167 13.16 -11.44 11.49
C GLN A 167 13.56 -11.60 10.01
N ASP A 168 12.87 -12.47 9.27
CA ASP A 168 13.05 -12.68 7.83
C ASP A 168 11.79 -12.37 7.00
N ASP A 169 10.74 -11.85 7.66
CA ASP A 169 9.43 -11.53 7.07
C ASP A 169 9.00 -10.09 7.41
N GLY A 170 8.32 -9.38 6.51
CA GLY A 170 7.66 -8.12 6.85
C GLY A 170 8.59 -6.98 7.23
N GLY A 171 9.42 -6.50 6.31
CA GLY A 171 10.38 -5.42 6.56
C GLY A 171 9.73 -4.13 7.07
N GLY A 172 8.68 -3.67 6.40
CA GLY A 172 7.95 -2.47 6.81
C GLY A 172 7.07 -2.72 8.04
N TRP A 173 6.36 -3.84 8.05
CA TRP A 173 5.38 -4.16 9.07
C TRP A 173 5.22 -5.67 9.26
N TYR A 174 5.38 -6.10 10.51
CA TYR A 174 5.03 -7.44 10.94
C TYR A 174 3.72 -7.41 11.75
N ASN A 175 2.68 -8.02 11.22
CA ASN A 175 1.36 -8.13 11.85
C ASN A 175 1.10 -9.57 12.29
N SER A 176 0.73 -9.77 13.55
CA SER A 176 0.55 -11.10 14.13
C SER A 176 -0.62 -11.23 15.12
N GLN A 177 -1.01 -12.48 15.39
CA GLN A 177 -1.96 -12.84 16.46
C GLN A 177 -1.90 -14.34 16.79
N TYR A 178 -2.39 -14.73 17.98
CA TYR A 178 -2.67 -16.12 18.34
C TYR A 178 -4.05 -16.27 19.00
N LYS A 179 -4.96 -17.01 18.36
CA LYS A 179 -6.36 -17.19 18.81
C LYS A 179 -7.11 -15.87 19.04
N ASP A 180 -6.75 -14.84 18.28
CA ASP A 180 -7.28 -13.49 18.40
C ASP A 180 -7.43 -12.82 17.03
N THR A 181 -7.68 -11.51 16.99
CA THR A 181 -7.81 -10.70 15.78
C THR A 181 -6.75 -9.61 15.73
N SER A 182 -6.08 -9.46 14.59
CA SER A 182 -5.21 -8.32 14.31
C SER A 182 -5.52 -7.66 12.95
N SER A 183 -6.52 -6.78 12.94
CA SER A 183 -7.10 -6.19 11.73
C SER A 183 -7.17 -4.65 11.82
N PRO A 184 -6.03 -3.93 11.92
CA PRO A 184 -6.03 -2.47 12.00
C PRO A 184 -6.43 -1.80 10.67
N THR A 185 -6.77 -0.52 10.76
CA THR A 185 -7.09 0.33 9.60
C THR A 185 -5.89 1.18 9.22
N VAL A 186 -5.43 1.11 7.97
CA VAL A 186 -4.30 1.88 7.44
C VAL A 186 -4.77 2.75 6.28
N ARG A 187 -4.48 4.05 6.30
CA ARG A 187 -4.87 4.94 5.21
C ARG A 187 -3.92 6.08 4.96
N ASN A 188 -3.88 6.59 3.73
CA ASN A 188 -3.00 7.70 3.34
C ASN A 188 -1.53 7.42 3.69
N CYS A 189 -1.11 6.16 3.59
CA CYS A 189 0.24 5.74 3.97
C CYS A 189 1.04 5.30 2.75
N ILE A 190 2.35 5.48 2.84
CA ILE A 190 3.31 5.04 1.82
C ILE A 190 4.22 3.99 2.44
N PHE A 191 4.29 2.80 1.87
CA PHE A 191 5.27 1.77 2.21
C PHE A 191 6.30 1.72 1.11
N THR A 192 7.54 2.06 1.42
CA THR A 192 8.59 2.14 0.40
C THR A 192 9.96 1.66 0.85
N GLU A 193 10.71 1.07 -0.07
CA GLU A 193 12.09 0.64 0.17
C GLU A 193 12.22 -0.34 1.36
N ASN A 194 11.19 -1.16 1.60
CA ASN A 194 11.22 -2.18 2.63
C ASN A 194 11.59 -3.54 2.05
N ARG A 195 12.44 -4.27 2.76
CA ARG A 195 13.00 -5.55 2.32
C ARG A 195 12.77 -6.66 3.33
N ALA A 196 12.52 -7.86 2.82
CA ALA A 196 12.50 -9.08 3.62
C ALA A 196 13.22 -10.21 2.87
N LEU A 197 13.99 -11.02 3.57
CA LEU A 197 14.71 -12.14 2.99
C LEU A 197 13.76 -13.23 2.48
N ARG A 198 12.62 -13.44 3.15
CA ARG A 198 11.68 -14.52 2.84
C ARG A 198 10.33 -14.02 2.36
N ASN A 199 9.52 -13.39 3.21
CA ASN A 199 8.14 -13.06 2.86
C ASN A 199 7.76 -11.61 3.11
N GLY A 200 7.05 -10.99 2.16
CA GLY A 200 6.41 -9.69 2.37
C GLY A 200 7.42 -8.59 2.62
N GLY A 201 7.96 -7.97 1.56
CA GLY A 201 8.98 -6.93 1.73
C GLY A 201 8.47 -5.77 2.57
N ALA A 202 7.24 -5.34 2.31
CA ALA A 202 6.55 -4.33 3.11
C ALA A 202 5.82 -4.95 4.30
N ILE A 203 4.99 -5.97 4.09
CA ILE A 203 4.03 -6.44 5.09
C ILE A 203 4.02 -7.96 5.17
N TYR A 204 4.21 -8.47 6.38
CA TYR A 204 3.81 -9.83 6.71
C TYR A 204 2.55 -9.80 7.57
N SER A 205 1.54 -10.56 7.15
CA SER A 205 0.30 -10.77 7.91
C SER A 205 0.13 -12.25 8.20
N GLY A 206 0.50 -12.68 9.40
CA GLY A 206 0.40 -14.07 9.79
C GLY A 206 0.20 -14.30 11.27
N GLY A 207 -0.64 -15.26 11.60
CA GLY A 207 -0.91 -15.67 12.98
C GLY A 207 -1.35 -17.13 13.00
N LYS A 208 -2.00 -17.54 14.09
CA LYS A 208 -2.54 -18.89 14.19
C LYS A 208 -3.91 -18.90 14.84
N PHE A 209 -4.85 -19.62 14.25
CA PHE A 209 -6.18 -19.87 14.79
C PHE A 209 -7.02 -18.62 15.06
N GLY A 210 -6.88 -17.58 14.24
CA GLY A 210 -7.62 -16.32 14.41
C GLY A 210 -7.83 -15.59 13.09
N THR A 211 -7.81 -14.27 13.14
CA THR A 211 -8.06 -13.41 11.96
C THR A 211 -7.06 -12.27 11.87
N ILE A 212 -6.54 -12.02 10.66
CA ILE A 212 -5.60 -10.95 10.36
C ILE A 212 -5.97 -10.31 9.02
N SER A 213 -6.91 -9.38 9.07
CA SER A 213 -7.54 -8.77 7.90
C SER A 213 -7.46 -7.25 7.96
N PRO A 214 -6.24 -6.67 7.89
CA PRO A 214 -6.10 -5.22 7.86
C PRO A 214 -6.78 -4.61 6.63
N THR A 215 -7.26 -3.38 6.78
CA THR A 215 -7.85 -2.59 5.67
C THR A 215 -6.90 -1.49 5.27
N PHE A 216 -6.71 -1.33 3.96
CA PHE A 216 -5.88 -0.29 3.36
C PHE A 216 -6.73 0.60 2.46
N THR A 217 -6.64 1.91 2.67
CA THR A 217 -7.32 2.88 1.81
C THR A 217 -6.38 4.00 1.41
N ASN A 218 -6.29 4.29 0.12
CA ASN A 218 -5.45 5.39 -0.35
C ASN A 218 -3.98 5.21 0.07
N CYS A 219 -3.45 3.99 -0.10
CA CYS A 219 -2.09 3.64 0.27
C CYS A 219 -1.25 3.36 -0.96
N THR A 220 0.05 3.64 -0.88
CA THR A 220 1.00 3.35 -1.95
C THR A 220 2.08 2.41 -1.45
N PHE A 221 2.37 1.39 -2.25
CA PHE A 221 3.41 0.40 -2.01
C PHE A 221 4.40 0.46 -3.18
N THR A 222 5.62 0.92 -2.92
CA THR A 222 6.61 1.08 -3.99
C THR A 222 8.03 0.71 -3.61
N ASN A 223 8.74 0.07 -4.54
CA ASN A 223 10.12 -0.39 -4.35
C ASN A 223 10.28 -1.31 -3.14
N ASN A 224 9.26 -2.10 -2.81
CA ASN A 224 9.39 -3.13 -1.78
C ASN A 224 9.88 -4.42 -2.42
N GLN A 225 10.70 -5.17 -1.68
CA GLN A 225 11.34 -6.37 -2.18
C GLN A 225 11.30 -7.52 -1.18
N ALA A 226 10.96 -8.71 -1.66
CA ALA A 226 11.16 -9.94 -0.91
C ALA A 226 11.46 -11.11 -1.84
N LYS A 227 11.61 -12.31 -1.28
CA LYS A 227 11.64 -13.54 -2.08
C LYS A 227 10.23 -14.02 -2.45
N THR A 228 9.24 -13.84 -1.58
CA THR A 228 7.85 -14.27 -1.76
C THR A 228 6.92 -13.13 -1.38
N GLY A 229 6.05 -12.67 -2.29
CA GLY A 229 5.20 -11.52 -2.04
C GLY A 229 6.04 -10.26 -1.87
N GLY A 230 6.44 -9.62 -2.97
CA GLY A 230 7.39 -8.48 -2.96
C GLY A 230 6.94 -7.35 -2.04
N VAL A 231 5.63 -7.17 -1.90
CA VAL A 231 5.02 -6.26 -0.94
C VAL A 231 4.45 -7.03 0.25
N ILE A 232 3.50 -7.94 0.02
CA ILE A 232 2.67 -8.50 1.09
C ILE A 232 2.68 -10.02 1.05
N TYR A 233 2.81 -10.62 2.23
CA TYR A 233 2.55 -12.03 2.45
C TYR A 233 1.39 -12.24 3.42
N ASN A 234 0.33 -12.91 2.96
CA ASN A 234 -0.81 -13.30 3.77
C ASN A 234 -0.73 -14.79 4.13
N ASN A 235 -0.65 -15.07 5.42
CA ASN A 235 -0.53 -16.42 5.96
C ASN A 235 -1.87 -16.90 6.57
N GLY A 236 -2.67 -17.57 5.76
CA GLY A 236 -3.91 -18.24 6.15
C GLY A 236 -3.71 -19.72 6.51
N ASN A 237 -2.55 -20.09 7.06
CA ASN A 237 -2.29 -21.45 7.54
C ASN A 237 -2.99 -21.68 8.90
N SER A 238 -4.11 -22.42 8.90
CA SER A 238 -5.02 -22.52 10.07
C SER A 238 -5.42 -21.14 10.61
N ASN A 239 -5.62 -20.18 9.71
CA ASN A 239 -5.84 -18.78 10.02
C ASN A 239 -6.63 -18.11 8.88
N VAL A 240 -7.32 -17.01 9.17
CA VAL A 240 -7.90 -16.15 8.13
C VAL A 240 -7.02 -14.91 7.96
N ALA A 241 -6.43 -14.71 6.78
CA ALA A 241 -5.62 -13.54 6.42
C ALA A 241 -6.12 -12.92 5.11
N SER A 242 -7.21 -12.15 5.21
CA SER A 242 -7.95 -11.60 4.06
C SER A 242 -7.97 -10.06 4.14
N PRO A 243 -6.89 -9.37 3.77
CA PRO A 243 -6.85 -7.91 3.76
C PRO A 243 -7.72 -7.29 2.64
N VAL A 244 -8.16 -6.05 2.85
CA VAL A 244 -8.96 -5.29 1.89
C VAL A 244 -8.17 -4.06 1.43
N PHE A 245 -8.11 -3.84 0.12
CA PHE A 245 -7.44 -2.71 -0.50
C PHE A 245 -8.42 -1.92 -1.34
N SER A 246 -8.55 -0.63 -1.02
CA SER A 246 -9.32 0.31 -1.83
C SER A 246 -8.42 1.46 -2.22
N ARG A 247 -8.39 1.79 -3.51
CA ARG A 247 -7.66 2.97 -4.01
C ARG A 247 -6.17 2.92 -3.67
N CYS A 248 -5.59 1.73 -3.81
CA CYS A 248 -4.19 1.49 -3.50
C CYS A 248 -3.36 1.38 -4.77
N VAL A 249 -2.10 1.79 -4.68
CA VAL A 249 -1.13 1.71 -5.77
C VAL A 249 -0.02 0.74 -5.40
N PHE A 250 0.27 -0.21 -6.28
CA PHE A 250 1.40 -1.14 -6.18
C PHE A 250 2.31 -0.94 -7.38
N TYR A 251 3.49 -0.39 -7.12
CA TYR A 251 4.31 0.19 -8.16
C TYR A 251 5.81 -0.13 -8.00
N ASP A 252 6.47 -0.63 -9.05
CA ASP A 252 7.90 -0.99 -9.05
C ASP A 252 8.31 -1.94 -7.88
N ASN A 253 7.41 -2.83 -7.44
CA ASN A 253 7.76 -3.84 -6.44
C ASN A 253 8.36 -5.08 -7.11
N SER A 254 9.25 -5.78 -6.42
CA SER A 254 9.98 -6.89 -7.03
C SER A 254 10.15 -8.11 -6.12
N VAL A 255 10.17 -9.29 -6.73
CA VAL A 255 10.71 -10.50 -6.11
C VAL A 255 11.81 -11.11 -6.97
N LEU A 256 12.94 -11.44 -6.33
CA LEU A 256 14.15 -11.93 -6.97
C LEU A 256 14.65 -13.21 -6.31
N GLY A 257 15.34 -14.05 -7.08
CA GLY A 257 16.00 -15.26 -6.64
C GLY A 257 15.21 -16.55 -6.91
N SER A 258 15.88 -17.69 -6.74
CA SER A 258 15.29 -19.00 -7.01
C SER A 258 13.98 -19.24 -6.27
N GLY A 259 12.91 -19.47 -7.04
CA GLY A 259 11.56 -19.72 -6.53
C GLY A 259 10.79 -18.45 -6.14
N ALA A 260 11.20 -17.29 -6.64
CA ALA A 260 10.53 -16.02 -6.39
C ALA A 260 9.13 -15.98 -6.99
N VAL A 261 8.13 -15.61 -6.19
CA VAL A 261 6.72 -15.63 -6.62
C VAL A 261 5.93 -14.47 -6.02
N GLY A 262 4.99 -13.93 -6.79
CA GLY A 262 4.12 -12.83 -6.39
C GLY A 262 4.88 -11.52 -6.23
N GLY A 263 5.13 -10.80 -7.34
CA GLY A 263 5.85 -9.52 -7.31
C GLY A 263 5.21 -8.46 -6.41
N VAL A 264 3.92 -8.61 -6.10
CA VAL A 264 3.19 -7.78 -5.14
C VAL A 264 2.72 -8.59 -3.95
N ILE A 265 1.81 -9.55 -4.18
CA ILE A 265 1.13 -10.28 -3.12
C ILE A 265 1.36 -11.77 -3.28
N TYR A 266 1.64 -12.41 -2.15
CA TYR A 266 1.52 -13.85 -2.00
C TYR A 266 0.51 -14.17 -0.90
N SER A 267 -0.52 -14.93 -1.23
CA SER A 267 -1.57 -15.35 -0.30
C SER A 267 -1.61 -16.86 -0.23
N PHE A 268 -1.49 -17.40 0.98
CA PHE A 268 -1.45 -18.83 1.21
C PHE A 268 -2.48 -19.28 2.24
N ALA A 269 -3.42 -20.12 1.82
CA ALA A 269 -4.34 -20.79 2.72
C ALA A 269 -3.98 -22.27 2.82
N ARG A 270 -3.80 -22.76 4.06
CA ARG A 270 -3.66 -24.18 4.30
C ARG A 270 -4.44 -24.64 5.51
N ALA A 271 -5.36 -25.56 5.29
CA ALA A 271 -6.05 -26.24 6.37
C ALA A 271 -5.09 -27.21 7.05
N ASN A 272 -4.90 -27.06 8.35
CA ASN A 272 -4.31 -28.09 9.21
C ASN A 272 -5.26 -28.40 10.37
N SER A 273 -5.15 -29.61 10.89
CA SER A 273 -5.83 -30.02 12.13
C SER A 273 -4.91 -29.79 13.33
N ASP A 274 -5.47 -29.29 14.43
CA ASP A 274 -4.81 -29.30 15.74
C ASP A 274 -5.67 -30.09 16.71
N ASN A 275 -5.13 -31.20 17.22
CA ASN A 275 -5.83 -32.15 18.10
C ASN A 275 -7.21 -32.59 17.56
N GLY A 276 -7.33 -32.79 16.24
CA GLY A 276 -8.59 -33.20 15.59
C GLY A 276 -9.59 -32.07 15.33
N THR A 277 -9.30 -30.83 15.73
CA THR A 277 -10.11 -29.66 15.36
C THR A 277 -9.60 -29.08 14.05
N LEU A 278 -10.49 -28.93 13.07
CA LEU A 278 -10.23 -28.20 11.83
C LEU A 278 -10.51 -26.72 12.07
N TYR A 279 -9.55 -25.87 11.69
CA TYR A 279 -9.71 -24.42 11.72
C TYR A 279 -9.94 -23.91 10.30
N GLU A 280 -10.78 -22.87 10.18
CA GLU A 280 -10.92 -22.15 8.92
C GLU A 280 -9.56 -21.63 8.46
N SER A 281 -9.29 -21.78 7.17
CA SER A 281 -8.05 -21.36 6.54
C SER A 281 -8.41 -20.60 5.28
N ALA A 282 -8.21 -19.29 5.32
CA ALA A 282 -8.61 -18.43 4.22
C ALA A 282 -7.65 -17.27 4.01
N THR A 283 -7.40 -16.93 2.74
CA THR A 283 -6.72 -15.73 2.29
C THR A 283 -7.45 -15.18 1.08
N LEU A 284 -8.51 -14.40 1.32
CA LEU A 284 -9.41 -13.91 0.29
C LEU A 284 -9.28 -12.39 0.20
N PRO A 285 -8.15 -11.85 -0.28
CA PRO A 285 -7.99 -10.40 -0.35
C PRO A 285 -8.93 -9.80 -1.39
N GLU A 286 -9.37 -8.58 -1.10
CA GLU A 286 -10.25 -7.79 -1.96
C GLU A 286 -9.50 -6.56 -2.45
N PHE A 287 -9.62 -6.28 -3.75
CA PHE A 287 -9.05 -5.11 -4.41
C PHE A 287 -10.13 -4.38 -5.17
N ASP A 288 -10.27 -3.09 -4.88
CA ASP A 288 -11.24 -2.21 -5.52
C ASP A 288 -10.58 -0.88 -5.88
N ASN A 289 -10.70 -0.47 -7.14
CA ASN A 289 -10.06 0.73 -7.69
C ASN A 289 -8.56 0.77 -7.42
N CYS A 290 -7.85 -0.34 -7.62
CA CYS A 290 -6.41 -0.41 -7.37
C CYS A 290 -5.62 -0.40 -8.68
N ILE A 291 -4.40 0.13 -8.61
CA ILE A 291 -3.47 0.20 -9.73
C ILE A 291 -2.25 -0.68 -9.42
N PHE A 292 -1.91 -1.60 -10.32
CA PHE A 292 -0.75 -2.46 -10.26
C PHE A 292 0.13 -2.19 -11.48
N ALA A 293 1.23 -1.46 -11.30
CA ALA A 293 2.07 -1.06 -12.41
C ALA A 293 3.54 -1.45 -12.22
N ARG A 294 4.14 -2.05 -13.25
CA ARG A 294 5.58 -2.36 -13.30
C ARG A 294 6.11 -3.21 -12.15
N ASN A 295 5.28 -4.11 -11.63
CA ASN A 295 5.73 -5.06 -10.63
C ASN A 295 6.36 -6.27 -11.31
N TYR A 296 7.39 -6.82 -10.69
CA TYR A 296 8.25 -7.84 -11.29
C TYR A 296 8.37 -9.08 -10.40
N SER A 297 8.32 -10.25 -11.02
CA SER A 297 8.67 -11.52 -10.39
C SER A 297 9.55 -12.35 -11.30
N GLU A 298 10.69 -12.83 -10.80
CA GLU A 298 11.59 -13.65 -11.63
C GLU A 298 10.95 -14.96 -12.12
N PHE A 299 9.97 -15.53 -11.38
CA PHE A 299 9.29 -16.77 -11.79
C PHE A 299 7.79 -16.59 -11.99
N ASN A 300 6.98 -16.64 -10.92
CA ASN A 300 5.52 -16.71 -11.07
C ASN A 300 4.85 -15.44 -10.56
N ALA A 301 3.79 -15.00 -11.25
CA ALA A 301 2.97 -13.82 -10.89
C ALA A 301 3.78 -12.53 -10.76
N GLY A 302 3.74 -11.67 -11.78
CA GLY A 302 4.32 -10.33 -11.66
C GLY A 302 3.64 -9.49 -10.58
N THR A 303 2.39 -9.84 -10.23
CA THR A 303 1.65 -9.19 -9.14
C THR A 303 1.13 -10.16 -8.10
N LEU A 304 0.05 -10.90 -8.41
CA LEU A 304 -0.78 -11.57 -7.43
C LEU A 304 -0.61 -13.09 -7.53
N TYR A 305 -0.09 -13.71 -6.47
CA TYR A 305 0.05 -15.16 -6.35
C TYR A 305 -0.84 -15.70 -5.24
N PHE A 306 -1.67 -16.68 -5.56
CA PHE A 306 -2.60 -17.31 -4.61
C PHE A 306 -2.39 -18.81 -4.56
N LEU A 307 -2.23 -19.35 -3.35
CA LEU A 307 -2.05 -20.78 -3.11
C LEU A 307 -3.05 -21.30 -2.07
N SER A 308 -3.86 -22.27 -2.48
CA SER A 308 -4.67 -23.10 -1.60
C SER A 308 -4.09 -24.51 -1.49
N ASP A 309 -3.70 -24.89 -0.27
CA ASP A 309 -3.31 -26.25 0.11
C ASP A 309 -4.36 -26.86 1.05
N GLY A 310 -5.19 -27.78 0.55
CA GLY A 310 -6.30 -28.33 1.31
C GLY A 310 -5.93 -29.40 2.34
N GLY A 311 -4.69 -29.40 2.89
CA GLY A 311 -4.07 -30.25 3.93
C GLY A 311 -4.93 -31.05 4.94
N GLY A 312 -5.96 -31.75 4.49
CA GLY A 312 -7.01 -32.43 5.26
C GLY A 312 -8.31 -31.65 5.49
N GLY A 313 -8.49 -30.42 4.96
CA GLY A 313 -9.69 -29.58 5.17
C GLY A 313 -9.86 -28.44 4.13
N PRO A 314 -10.96 -27.66 4.17
CA PRO A 314 -11.21 -26.60 3.19
C PRO A 314 -10.23 -25.43 3.37
N ALA A 315 -9.60 -24.96 2.28
CA ALA A 315 -8.61 -23.90 2.29
C ALA A 315 -8.83 -22.94 1.10
N ARG A 316 -9.25 -21.70 1.37
CA ARG A 316 -9.67 -20.78 0.30
C ARG A 316 -8.68 -19.62 0.13
N ALA A 317 -8.12 -19.44 -1.05
CA ALA A 317 -7.07 -18.44 -1.30
C ALA A 317 -7.37 -17.45 -2.44
N PHE A 318 -8.47 -17.57 -3.16
CA PHE A 318 -8.66 -16.81 -4.41
C PHE A 318 -9.24 -15.39 -4.16
N PRO A 319 -8.84 -14.38 -4.96
CA PRO A 319 -9.16 -12.99 -4.69
C PRO A 319 -10.53 -12.55 -5.26
N SER A 320 -10.96 -11.37 -4.80
CA SER A 320 -11.89 -10.51 -5.54
C SER A 320 -11.11 -9.29 -6.06
N VAL A 321 -11.10 -9.08 -7.37
CA VAL A 321 -10.39 -7.98 -8.05
C VAL A 321 -11.40 -7.21 -8.90
N GLN A 322 -11.59 -5.94 -8.59
CA GLN A 322 -12.67 -5.16 -9.19
C GLN A 322 -12.20 -3.77 -9.54
N SER A 323 -12.59 -3.29 -10.72
CA SER A 323 -12.25 -1.93 -11.15
C SER A 323 -10.76 -1.67 -11.02
N CYS A 324 -9.89 -2.61 -11.40
CA CYS A 324 -8.45 -2.46 -11.21
C CYS A 324 -7.74 -2.30 -12.55
N THR A 325 -6.63 -1.55 -12.55
CA THR A 325 -5.75 -1.41 -13.70
C THR A 325 -4.43 -2.14 -13.43
N PHE A 326 -4.06 -3.07 -14.31
CA PHE A 326 -2.78 -3.78 -14.30
C PHE A 326 -2.00 -3.38 -15.54
N TYR A 327 -0.82 -2.76 -15.35
CA TYR A 327 -0.01 -2.23 -16.43
C TYR A 327 1.45 -2.69 -16.33
N ALA A 328 2.01 -3.22 -17.41
CA ALA A 328 3.45 -3.51 -17.52
C ALA A 328 4.02 -4.41 -16.40
N ASN A 329 3.23 -5.32 -15.84
CA ASN A 329 3.70 -6.28 -14.85
C ASN A 329 4.37 -7.47 -15.54
N ASP A 330 5.47 -7.98 -15.00
CA ASP A 330 6.30 -8.95 -15.70
C ASP A 330 6.67 -10.14 -14.80
N ALA A 331 6.53 -11.35 -15.36
CA ALA A 331 7.02 -12.57 -14.74
C ALA A 331 7.28 -13.68 -15.75
N ALA A 332 8.09 -14.68 -15.40
CA ALA A 332 8.30 -15.82 -16.29
C ALA A 332 6.99 -16.59 -16.61
N VAL A 333 6.07 -16.69 -15.65
CA VAL A 333 4.76 -17.37 -15.77
C VAL A 333 3.65 -16.57 -15.07
N GLY A 334 2.58 -16.26 -15.81
CA GLY A 334 1.44 -15.50 -15.29
C GLY A 334 1.83 -14.04 -15.05
N GLY A 335 1.89 -13.23 -16.11
CA GLY A 335 2.43 -11.87 -16.06
C GLY A 335 1.81 -11.00 -14.96
N ALA A 336 0.51 -11.14 -14.72
CA ALA A 336 -0.17 -10.49 -13.61
C ALA A 336 -0.49 -11.49 -12.48
N VAL A 337 -1.31 -12.52 -12.76
CA VAL A 337 -1.97 -13.31 -11.72
C VAL A 337 -1.63 -14.80 -11.85
N TYR A 338 -1.34 -15.44 -10.73
CA TYR A 338 -1.15 -16.88 -10.63
C TYR A 338 -2.09 -17.47 -9.57
N LEU A 339 -2.89 -18.44 -9.98
CA LEU A 339 -3.86 -19.15 -9.14
C LEU A 339 -3.45 -20.62 -9.00
N ASN A 340 -3.14 -21.05 -7.77
CA ASN A 340 -2.80 -22.43 -7.47
C ASN A 340 -3.78 -22.99 -6.45
N ALA A 341 -4.54 -24.02 -6.81
CA ALA A 341 -5.45 -24.68 -5.88
C ALA A 341 -5.22 -26.17 -5.86
N SER A 342 -5.16 -26.76 -4.68
CA SER A 342 -5.03 -28.21 -4.55
C SER A 342 -6.38 -28.90 -4.35
N ASN A 343 -7.35 -28.47 -3.52
CA ASN A 343 -8.38 -29.44 -3.08
C ASN A 343 -9.79 -28.97 -2.65
N ASP A 344 -10.51 -28.03 -3.29
CA ASP A 344 -11.88 -27.76 -2.77
C ASP A 344 -13.00 -27.17 -3.65
N GLY A 345 -12.85 -26.78 -4.92
CA GLY A 345 -13.98 -26.24 -5.72
C GLY A 345 -14.78 -25.07 -5.12
N THR A 346 -14.35 -24.56 -3.95
CA THR A 346 -14.91 -23.42 -3.22
C THR A 346 -14.02 -22.18 -3.35
N ASN A 347 -12.86 -22.36 -4.00
CA ASN A 347 -12.03 -21.28 -4.49
C ASN A 347 -12.70 -20.66 -5.72
N VAL A 348 -13.02 -19.38 -5.61
CA VAL A 348 -13.62 -18.58 -6.67
C VAL A 348 -12.78 -17.33 -6.81
N ALA A 349 -12.19 -17.12 -7.99
CA ALA A 349 -11.54 -15.87 -8.34
C ALA A 349 -12.55 -15.04 -9.15
N MET A 350 -12.86 -13.83 -8.67
CA MET A 350 -13.74 -12.88 -9.35
C MET A 350 -12.89 -11.72 -9.84
N ILE A 351 -12.80 -11.52 -11.16
CA ILE A 351 -12.06 -10.42 -11.77
C ILE A 351 -13.02 -9.64 -12.68
N GLN A 352 -13.34 -8.40 -12.32
CA GLN A 352 -14.48 -7.69 -12.89
C GLN A 352 -14.17 -6.23 -13.16
N ASN A 353 -14.67 -5.66 -14.27
CA ASN A 353 -14.45 -4.25 -14.62
C ASN A 353 -12.96 -3.86 -14.65
N CYS A 354 -12.05 -4.78 -14.99
CA CYS A 354 -10.61 -4.56 -14.90
C CYS A 354 -9.98 -4.27 -16.27
N VAL A 355 -8.81 -3.65 -16.26
CA VAL A 355 -7.93 -3.47 -17.42
C VAL A 355 -6.62 -4.19 -17.13
N PHE A 356 -6.23 -5.11 -18.02
CA PHE A 356 -4.90 -5.73 -18.03
C PHE A 356 -4.21 -5.34 -19.33
N TRP A 357 -3.06 -4.68 -19.23
CA TRP A 357 -2.35 -4.18 -20.39
C TRP A 357 -0.83 -4.27 -20.23
N ASP A 358 -0.15 -4.66 -21.30
CA ASP A 358 1.30 -4.83 -21.39
C ASP A 358 1.87 -5.73 -20.28
N SER A 359 1.05 -6.62 -19.70
CA SER A 359 1.53 -7.52 -18.64
C SER A 359 2.11 -8.77 -19.28
N ARG A 360 3.41 -8.98 -19.12
CA ARG A 360 4.20 -9.92 -19.95
C ARG A 360 4.54 -11.20 -19.21
N SER A 361 4.66 -12.29 -19.97
CA SER A 361 5.36 -13.49 -19.51
C SER A 361 6.03 -14.26 -20.66
N ILE A 362 6.92 -15.21 -20.34
CA ILE A 362 7.76 -15.91 -21.34
C ILE A 362 6.95 -16.64 -22.43
N ASN A 363 5.68 -16.94 -22.18
CA ASN A 363 4.77 -17.56 -23.16
C ASN A 363 3.44 -16.79 -23.33
N ASP A 364 3.42 -15.51 -22.94
CA ASP A 364 2.30 -14.57 -23.02
C ASP A 364 1.04 -14.76 -22.13
N PRO A 365 0.88 -15.72 -21.18
CA PRO A 365 -0.27 -15.64 -20.29
C PRO A 365 -0.16 -14.50 -19.28
N ILE A 366 -1.16 -13.62 -19.26
CA ILE A 366 -1.39 -12.65 -18.19
C ILE A 366 -1.80 -13.41 -16.90
N PHE A 367 -2.56 -14.49 -17.06
CA PHE A 367 -3.05 -15.33 -15.98
C PHE A 367 -2.51 -16.75 -16.09
N HIS A 368 -2.06 -17.31 -14.98
CA HIS A 368 -1.75 -18.72 -14.90
C HIS A 368 -2.63 -19.40 -13.86
N TYR A 369 -3.02 -20.63 -14.17
CA TYR A 369 -3.77 -21.45 -13.25
C TYR A 369 -3.24 -22.88 -13.24
N SER A 370 -3.06 -23.42 -12.04
CA SER A 370 -2.65 -24.81 -11.85
C SER A 370 -3.48 -25.49 -10.76
N HIS A 371 -3.88 -26.74 -11.01
CA HIS A 371 -4.55 -27.58 -10.03
C HIS A 371 -3.99 -28.99 -10.02
N ALA A 372 -3.59 -29.42 -8.81
CA ALA A 372 -2.83 -30.64 -8.60
C ALA A 372 -3.55 -31.70 -7.76
N GLY A 373 -4.80 -31.46 -7.34
CA GLY A 373 -5.56 -32.42 -6.53
C GLY A 373 -6.73 -33.07 -7.25
N ASN A 374 -7.47 -33.88 -6.49
CA ASN A 374 -8.58 -34.69 -6.99
C ASN A 374 -9.96 -34.06 -6.69
N GLY A 375 -9.97 -32.83 -6.16
CA GLY A 375 -11.18 -32.08 -5.83
C GLY A 375 -11.86 -31.51 -7.08
N ALA A 376 -13.02 -30.85 -6.89
CA ALA A 376 -13.59 -30.06 -7.97
C ALA A 376 -12.63 -28.90 -8.30
N PRO A 377 -12.48 -28.56 -9.58
CA PRO A 377 -11.72 -27.37 -9.97
C PRO A 377 -12.33 -26.11 -9.33
N PRO A 378 -11.51 -25.10 -8.99
CA PRO A 378 -12.00 -23.78 -8.67
C PRO A 378 -12.66 -23.13 -9.88
N VAL A 379 -13.45 -22.09 -9.59
CA VAL A 379 -14.08 -21.23 -10.58
C VAL A 379 -13.22 -19.97 -10.75
N ILE A 380 -12.96 -19.61 -12.00
CA ILE A 380 -12.29 -18.35 -12.34
C ILE A 380 -13.24 -17.60 -13.26
N ASP A 381 -13.86 -16.53 -12.77
CA ASP A 381 -14.78 -15.71 -13.54
C ASP A 381 -14.15 -14.36 -13.82
N ILE A 382 -13.86 -14.14 -15.11
CA ILE A 382 -13.33 -12.88 -15.63
C ILE A 382 -14.43 -12.27 -16.50
N THR A 383 -14.92 -11.10 -16.10
CA THR A 383 -16.05 -10.48 -16.79
C THR A 383 -15.90 -8.98 -16.91
N PHE A 384 -16.48 -8.40 -17.96
CA PHE A 384 -16.46 -6.95 -18.21
C PHE A 384 -15.04 -6.38 -18.08
N SER A 385 -14.04 -7.06 -18.64
CA SER A 385 -12.65 -6.66 -18.50
C SER A 385 -11.95 -6.58 -19.86
N LEU A 386 -10.98 -5.69 -19.95
CA LEU A 386 -10.13 -5.48 -21.13
C LEU A 386 -8.77 -6.14 -20.90
N VAL A 387 -8.31 -6.89 -21.91
CA VAL A 387 -7.05 -7.63 -21.85
C VAL A 387 -6.29 -7.53 -23.17
N ASP A 388 -4.95 -7.43 -23.11
CA ASP A 388 -4.03 -7.40 -24.26
C ASP A 388 -3.75 -8.78 -24.87
N THR A 389 -4.80 -9.58 -25.06
CA THR A 389 -4.74 -10.87 -25.73
C THR A 389 -5.90 -11.03 -26.71
N ASP A 390 -5.84 -11.99 -27.62
CA ASP A 390 -6.83 -12.19 -28.69
C ASP A 390 -8.05 -13.02 -28.25
N ASN A 391 -7.94 -13.85 -27.21
CA ASN A 391 -9.04 -14.68 -26.71
C ASN A 391 -8.82 -15.21 -25.28
N CYS A 392 -9.87 -15.82 -24.71
CA CYS A 392 -9.86 -16.37 -23.36
C CYS A 392 -8.87 -17.54 -23.18
N ASP A 393 -8.69 -18.38 -24.21
CA ASP A 393 -7.77 -19.51 -24.14
C ASP A 393 -6.33 -19.02 -24.04
N HIS A 394 -5.95 -17.94 -24.73
CA HIS A 394 -4.63 -17.35 -24.59
C HIS A 394 -4.46 -16.55 -23.28
N LEU A 395 -5.55 -16.10 -22.67
CA LEU A 395 -5.54 -15.49 -21.36
C LEU A 395 -5.11 -16.49 -20.27
N ILE A 396 -5.58 -17.74 -20.37
CA ILE A 396 -5.30 -18.85 -19.44
C ILE A 396 -5.02 -20.15 -20.22
N PRO A 397 -3.78 -20.37 -20.71
CA PRO A 397 -3.49 -21.34 -21.77
C PRO A 397 -3.68 -22.81 -21.42
N ASP A 398 -3.67 -23.24 -20.15
CA ASP A 398 -3.93 -24.64 -19.79
C ASP A 398 -4.20 -24.82 -18.28
N GLY A 399 -5.25 -25.57 -17.91
CA GLY A 399 -5.45 -26.09 -16.56
C GLY A 399 -6.84 -26.75 -16.34
N PRO A 400 -6.97 -27.78 -15.48
CA PRO A 400 -8.27 -28.35 -15.11
C PRO A 400 -9.03 -27.35 -14.22
N GLY A 401 -9.89 -26.52 -14.82
CA GLY A 401 -10.52 -25.35 -14.21
C GLY A 401 -11.80 -24.95 -14.96
N GLU A 402 -12.86 -24.49 -14.28
CA GLU A 402 -13.96 -23.79 -14.97
C GLU A 402 -13.58 -22.32 -15.10
N VAL A 403 -12.84 -22.00 -16.16
CA VAL A 403 -12.54 -20.61 -16.55
C VAL A 403 -13.72 -20.08 -17.37
N SER A 404 -14.32 -19.00 -16.90
CA SER A 404 -15.37 -18.25 -17.57
C SER A 404 -14.82 -16.89 -17.97
N CYS A 405 -14.84 -16.61 -19.27
CA CYS A 405 -14.63 -15.27 -19.81
C CYS A 405 -15.94 -14.79 -20.43
N SER A 406 -16.54 -13.73 -19.90
CA SER A 406 -17.80 -13.18 -20.42
C SER A 406 -17.75 -11.66 -20.55
N ASN A 407 -18.35 -11.11 -21.61
CA ASN A 407 -18.33 -9.66 -21.87
C ASN A 407 -16.91 -9.05 -21.84
N MET A 408 -15.93 -9.79 -22.35
CA MET A 408 -14.53 -9.37 -22.40
C MET A 408 -14.24 -8.51 -23.64
N LEU A 409 -13.29 -7.59 -23.50
CA LEU A 409 -12.66 -6.88 -24.62
C LEU A 409 -11.25 -7.44 -24.84
N PHE A 410 -11.11 -8.29 -25.85
CA PHE A 410 -9.83 -8.87 -26.29
C PHE A 410 -9.21 -8.01 -27.37
N ILE A 411 -8.02 -7.47 -27.11
CA ILE A 411 -7.41 -6.48 -27.99
C ILE A 411 -5.92 -6.79 -28.18
N THR A 412 -5.48 -6.93 -29.43
CA THR A 412 -4.07 -7.14 -29.79
C THR A 412 -3.41 -5.93 -30.43
N ASP A 413 -4.15 -4.84 -30.56
CA ASP A 413 -3.64 -3.56 -31.05
C ASP A 413 -2.85 -2.87 -29.94
N THR A 414 -1.57 -2.59 -30.18
CA THR A 414 -0.63 -2.04 -29.20
C THR A 414 -0.99 -0.61 -28.75
N GLU A 415 -1.91 0.08 -29.44
CA GLU A 415 -2.35 1.44 -29.11
C GLU A 415 -3.55 1.48 -28.15
N VAL A 416 -4.09 0.33 -27.73
CA VAL A 416 -5.22 0.22 -26.79
C VAL A 416 -4.67 -0.04 -25.36
N PRO A 417 -5.37 0.05 -24.20
CA PRO A 417 -6.67 0.67 -23.92
C PRO A 417 -6.72 2.16 -24.24
N MET A 418 -5.69 2.74 -24.86
CA MET A 418 -5.55 4.18 -25.10
C MET A 418 -5.48 4.93 -23.79
N PHE A 419 -4.47 4.65 -22.97
CA PHE A 419 -4.19 5.49 -21.81
C PHE A 419 -3.75 6.89 -22.26
N VAL A 420 -4.03 7.91 -21.43
CA VAL A 420 -3.60 9.29 -21.70
C VAL A 420 -2.07 9.36 -21.81
N ASP A 421 -1.33 8.75 -20.87
CA ASP A 421 0.14 8.72 -20.88
C ASP A 421 0.71 7.61 -19.99
N ALA A 422 0.59 6.35 -20.41
CA ALA A 422 1.01 5.19 -19.61
C ALA A 422 2.52 5.17 -19.29
N ASP A 423 3.36 5.68 -20.21
CA ASP A 423 4.81 5.84 -19.99
C ASP A 423 5.14 6.77 -18.81
N ARG A 424 4.16 7.60 -18.42
CA ARG A 424 4.25 8.57 -17.33
C ARG A 424 3.23 8.31 -16.24
N ASP A 425 2.74 7.06 -16.13
CA ASP A 425 1.78 6.57 -15.12
C ASP A 425 0.44 7.31 -15.08
N ASP A 426 0.04 7.93 -16.20
CA ASP A 426 -1.31 8.43 -16.36
C ASP A 426 -2.17 7.34 -17.02
N PHE A 427 -2.85 6.57 -16.18
CA PHE A 427 -3.67 5.43 -16.58
C PHE A 427 -5.15 5.80 -16.82
N HIS A 428 -5.48 7.10 -16.86
CA HIS A 428 -6.78 7.53 -17.32
C HIS A 428 -7.00 7.08 -18.76
N LEU A 429 -8.24 6.73 -19.10
CA LEU A 429 -8.61 6.38 -20.47
C LEU A 429 -8.71 7.64 -21.32
N ALA A 430 -8.03 7.63 -22.47
CA ALA A 430 -8.11 8.70 -23.46
C ALA A 430 -9.40 8.58 -24.30
N THR A 431 -9.78 9.70 -24.93
CA THR A 431 -10.95 9.75 -25.82
C THR A 431 -10.90 8.67 -26.89
N GLY A 432 -11.98 7.90 -27.01
CA GLY A 432 -12.09 6.82 -28.00
C GLY A 432 -11.62 5.45 -27.50
N SER A 433 -11.11 5.37 -26.26
CA SER A 433 -10.83 4.10 -25.63
C SER A 433 -12.06 3.19 -25.65
N PRO A 434 -11.90 1.90 -26.01
CA PRO A 434 -12.99 0.93 -25.96
C PRO A 434 -13.38 0.53 -24.54
N ALA A 435 -12.58 0.88 -23.52
CA ALA A 435 -12.90 0.61 -22.11
C ALA A 435 -13.90 1.63 -21.51
N ILE A 436 -14.13 2.76 -22.20
CA ILE A 436 -15.08 3.79 -21.76
C ILE A 436 -16.52 3.28 -21.90
N ASN A 437 -17.33 3.47 -20.86
CA ASN A 437 -18.72 3.06 -20.72
C ASN A 437 -18.94 1.57 -21.05
N ALA A 438 -17.93 0.72 -20.86
CA ALA A 438 -17.93 -0.68 -21.29
C ALA A 438 -18.06 -1.68 -20.13
N GLY A 439 -17.94 -1.22 -18.89
CA GLY A 439 -18.07 -2.07 -17.71
C GLY A 439 -19.53 -2.35 -17.31
N SER A 440 -19.71 -2.95 -16.14
CA SER A 440 -21.02 -3.26 -15.57
C SER A 440 -21.26 -2.53 -14.26
N ASN A 441 -22.27 -1.64 -14.26
CA ASN A 441 -22.74 -0.93 -13.06
C ASN A 441 -23.16 -1.87 -11.93
N ALA A 442 -23.63 -3.07 -12.26
CA ALA A 442 -24.06 -4.06 -11.27
C ALA A 442 -22.89 -4.70 -10.50
N LEU A 443 -21.67 -4.54 -11.01
CA LEU A 443 -20.42 -5.06 -10.43
C LEU A 443 -19.58 -3.93 -9.79
N VAL A 444 -20.15 -2.73 -9.63
CA VAL A 444 -19.50 -1.61 -8.96
C VAL A 444 -19.70 -1.72 -7.45
N HIS A 445 -18.59 -1.72 -6.71
CA HIS A 445 -18.59 -1.88 -5.25
C HIS A 445 -18.38 -0.56 -4.51
N SER A 446 -17.64 0.39 -5.10
CA SER A 446 -17.42 1.73 -4.55
C SER A 446 -18.25 2.81 -5.24
N SER A 447 -18.63 3.84 -4.47
CA SER A 447 -19.32 5.02 -5.02
C SER A 447 -18.40 5.96 -5.79
N THR A 448 -17.09 5.78 -5.64
CA THR A 448 -16.05 6.62 -6.26
C THR A 448 -15.00 5.77 -6.97
N ASP A 449 -14.29 6.32 -7.95
CA ASP A 449 -13.15 5.73 -8.67
C ASP A 449 -11.85 5.73 -7.83
N PHE A 450 -10.67 5.79 -8.45
CA PHE A 450 -9.37 5.87 -7.78
C PHE A 450 -9.00 7.30 -7.32
N GLU A 451 -9.45 8.35 -8.01
CA GLU A 451 -9.14 9.77 -7.76
C GLU A 451 -10.14 10.44 -6.81
N GLY A 452 -11.36 9.92 -6.67
CA GLY A 452 -12.36 10.46 -5.73
C GLY A 452 -13.65 10.86 -6.40
N GLN A 453 -13.71 10.72 -7.71
CA GLN A 453 -14.84 11.12 -8.52
C GLN A 453 -15.90 10.03 -8.49
N VAL A 454 -17.12 10.37 -8.88
CA VAL A 454 -18.24 9.41 -8.88
C VAL A 454 -17.91 8.27 -9.82
N ARG A 455 -18.03 7.02 -9.33
CA ARG A 455 -17.60 5.84 -10.09
C ARG A 455 -18.44 5.55 -11.32
N ILE A 456 -19.72 5.92 -11.36
CA ILE A 456 -20.52 5.73 -12.56
C ILE A 456 -20.73 7.12 -13.14
N GLN A 457 -19.91 7.49 -14.12
CA GLN A 457 -20.10 8.71 -14.89
C GLN A 457 -21.03 8.43 -16.08
N GLU A 458 -21.66 9.49 -16.59
CA GLU A 458 -22.64 9.43 -17.68
C GLU A 458 -23.78 8.41 -17.45
N THR A 459 -23.60 7.16 -17.89
CA THR A 459 -24.59 6.08 -17.74
C THR A 459 -24.00 4.72 -17.37
N THR A 460 -22.73 4.45 -17.71
CA THR A 460 -22.10 3.14 -17.52
C THR A 460 -20.67 3.33 -17.01
N VAL A 461 -20.27 2.52 -16.04
CA VAL A 461 -18.89 2.48 -15.51
C VAL A 461 -17.88 2.13 -16.60
N ASP A 462 -16.71 2.73 -16.52
CA ASP A 462 -15.55 2.38 -17.32
C ASP A 462 -14.86 1.12 -16.78
N MET A 463 -14.13 0.39 -17.63
CA MET A 463 -13.22 -0.66 -17.14
C MET A 463 -11.92 -0.03 -16.65
N GLY A 464 -11.35 -0.55 -15.56
CA GLY A 464 -10.10 -0.05 -14.96
C GLY A 464 -10.34 0.68 -13.64
N ALA A 465 -9.32 1.31 -13.08
CA ALA A 465 -9.38 2.02 -11.80
C ALA A 465 -10.09 3.37 -11.85
N ASP A 466 -10.04 4.01 -13.02
CA ASP A 466 -10.45 5.40 -13.22
C ASP A 466 -11.67 5.44 -14.15
N GLU A 467 -12.48 6.47 -14.00
CA GLU A 467 -13.44 6.88 -15.03
C GLU A 467 -12.77 7.89 -15.95
N VAL A 468 -13.15 7.92 -17.23
CA VAL A 468 -12.81 9.03 -18.10
C VAL A 468 -13.50 10.28 -17.55
N GLU A 469 -12.73 11.33 -17.27
CA GLU A 469 -13.33 12.62 -16.94
C GLU A 469 -14.21 13.05 -18.13
N ALA A 470 -15.51 13.26 -17.88
CA ALA A 470 -16.48 13.65 -18.90
C ALA A 470 -15.88 14.73 -19.82
N LEU A 471 -15.73 14.39 -21.11
CA LEU A 471 -14.96 15.12 -22.10
C LEU A 471 -15.40 16.58 -22.25
N THR A 472 -14.86 17.41 -21.38
CA THR A 472 -14.52 18.79 -21.68
C THR A 472 -13.08 18.99 -21.26
N ASP A 473 -12.18 18.18 -21.83
CA ASP A 473 -10.79 18.57 -21.86
C ASP A 473 -10.66 19.84 -22.72
N THR A 474 -10.83 20.98 -22.05
CA THR A 474 -10.65 22.31 -22.61
C THR A 474 -9.17 22.70 -22.62
N ARG A 475 -8.27 21.81 -22.19
CA ARG A 475 -6.83 22.05 -22.17
C ARG A 475 -6.29 22.02 -23.60
N GLN A 476 -5.29 22.87 -23.84
CA GLN A 476 -4.76 23.12 -25.17
C GLN A 476 -4.02 21.87 -25.69
N PRO A 477 -4.31 21.35 -26.90
CA PRO A 477 -3.59 20.21 -27.43
C PRO A 477 -2.14 20.55 -27.82
N VAL A 478 -1.21 19.64 -27.53
CA VAL A 478 0.24 19.83 -27.72
C VAL A 478 0.86 18.64 -28.48
N PRO A 479 1.73 18.87 -29.48
CA PRO A 479 2.43 17.79 -30.17
C PRO A 479 3.37 16.99 -29.25
N ASP A 480 3.53 15.70 -29.51
CA ASP A 480 4.46 14.86 -28.77
C ASP A 480 5.90 15.34 -28.91
N GLY A 481 6.64 15.30 -27.80
CA GLY A 481 8.02 15.81 -27.73
C GLY A 481 8.14 17.34 -27.75
N ALA A 482 7.02 18.09 -27.79
CA ALA A 482 7.05 19.54 -27.70
C ALA A 482 7.54 20.03 -26.33
N ILE A 483 7.31 19.25 -25.27
CA ILE A 483 7.68 19.57 -23.91
C ILE A 483 8.74 18.58 -23.42
N THR A 484 9.81 19.10 -22.83
CA THR A 484 10.81 18.28 -22.13
C THR A 484 11.06 18.84 -20.74
N LEU A 485 11.21 17.93 -19.77
CA LEU A 485 11.41 18.27 -18.36
C LEU A 485 12.82 17.89 -17.90
N TYR A 486 13.47 18.78 -17.17
CA TYR A 486 14.77 18.49 -16.55
C TYR A 486 15.05 19.39 -15.33
N PRO A 487 15.68 18.88 -14.25
CA PRO A 487 16.00 17.47 -14.02
C PRO A 487 14.77 16.67 -13.57
N ASN A 488 14.77 15.38 -13.89
CA ASN A 488 13.85 14.39 -13.34
C ASN A 488 14.65 13.09 -13.13
N PRO A 489 14.94 12.64 -11.89
CA PRO A 489 14.40 13.13 -10.61
C PRO A 489 14.73 14.59 -10.30
N VAL A 490 13.80 15.27 -9.62
CA VAL A 490 13.88 16.69 -9.25
C VAL A 490 14.03 16.84 -7.75
N ARG A 491 14.85 17.80 -7.31
CA ARG A 491 14.99 18.17 -5.88
C ARG A 491 14.31 19.50 -5.58
N GLU A 492 14.70 20.58 -6.25
CA GLU A 492 14.23 21.93 -5.91
C GLU A 492 13.37 22.59 -6.99
N GLN A 493 13.72 22.40 -8.26
CA GLN A 493 13.06 23.05 -9.38
C GLN A 493 13.11 22.18 -10.62
N ILE A 494 12.02 22.18 -11.39
CA ILE A 494 11.98 21.55 -12.71
C ILE A 494 11.96 22.64 -13.78
N GLN A 495 12.82 22.50 -14.78
CA GLN A 495 12.76 23.30 -16.00
C GLN A 495 11.91 22.59 -17.04
N ILE A 496 11.04 23.36 -17.67
CA ILE A 496 10.15 22.94 -18.75
C ILE A 496 10.66 23.64 -20.00
N ARG A 497 11.21 22.86 -20.94
CA ARG A 497 11.57 23.39 -22.25
C ARG A 497 10.44 23.12 -23.23
N TRP A 498 10.16 24.13 -24.06
CA TRP A 498 9.20 24.04 -25.14
C TRP A 498 9.92 24.08 -26.48
N SER A 499 9.64 23.14 -27.38
CA SER A 499 10.14 23.18 -28.76
C SER A 499 9.14 23.87 -29.68
N GLY A 500 9.61 24.88 -30.43
CA GLY A 500 8.79 25.70 -31.32
C GLY A 500 8.55 27.12 -30.81
N ALA A 501 7.45 27.75 -31.24
CA ALA A 501 7.08 29.09 -30.79
C ALA A 501 6.62 29.06 -29.33
N SER A 502 7.14 29.97 -28.51
CA SER A 502 6.79 30.05 -27.08
C SER A 502 5.28 30.21 -26.90
N PRO A 503 4.61 29.28 -26.20
CA PRO A 503 3.19 29.40 -25.92
C PRO A 503 2.95 30.51 -24.87
N SER A 504 1.81 31.19 -24.96
CA SER A 504 1.41 32.22 -23.99
C SER A 504 0.21 31.76 -23.17
N GLY A 505 0.24 32.00 -21.85
CA GLY A 505 -0.91 31.77 -20.98
C GLY A 505 -1.14 30.31 -20.58
N LEU A 506 -0.11 29.46 -20.64
CA LEU A 506 -0.20 28.09 -20.13
C LEU A 506 -0.19 28.07 -18.60
N THR A 507 -1.02 27.20 -18.04
CA THR A 507 -0.97 26.80 -16.64
C THR A 507 -0.43 25.39 -16.53
N TYR A 508 0.06 25.04 -15.34
CA TYR A 508 0.33 23.67 -14.96
C TYR A 508 -0.51 23.27 -13.76
N ARG A 509 -0.84 21.99 -13.66
CA ARG A 509 -1.32 21.35 -12.43
C ARG A 509 -0.30 20.29 -12.06
N LEU A 510 0.09 20.25 -10.81
CA LEU A 510 0.89 19.17 -10.25
C LEU A 510 -0.07 18.36 -9.40
N LEU A 511 -0.22 17.10 -9.76
CA LEU A 511 -0.99 16.12 -9.04
C LEU A 511 -0.03 15.21 -8.27
N ASN A 512 -0.47 14.63 -7.17
CA ASN A 512 0.25 13.55 -6.53
C ASN A 512 -0.10 12.19 -7.18
N GLN A 513 0.49 11.11 -6.67
CA GLN A 513 0.28 9.75 -7.15
C GLN A 513 -1.15 9.18 -7.02
N ILE A 514 -2.08 9.96 -6.44
CA ILE A 514 -3.50 9.58 -6.26
C ILE A 514 -4.42 10.58 -6.97
N GLY A 515 -3.89 11.34 -7.95
CA GLY A 515 -4.62 12.27 -8.80
C GLY A 515 -5.05 13.59 -8.14
N GLN A 516 -4.74 13.81 -6.86
CA GLN A 516 -5.10 15.07 -6.18
C GLN A 516 -4.16 16.20 -6.60
N GLU A 517 -4.75 17.34 -6.95
CA GLU A 517 -3.99 18.55 -7.26
C GLU A 517 -3.30 19.11 -6.01
N VAL A 518 -1.97 19.07 -6.02
CA VAL A 518 -1.11 19.59 -4.95
C VAL A 518 -0.59 20.99 -5.26
N ARG A 519 -0.56 21.40 -6.53
CA ARG A 519 -0.15 22.74 -6.91
C ARG A 519 -0.65 23.10 -8.30
N THR A 520 -1.05 24.35 -8.50
CA THR A 520 -1.28 24.91 -9.84
C THR A 520 -0.54 26.24 -9.98
N GLY A 521 -0.24 26.64 -11.21
CA GLY A 521 0.42 27.91 -11.48
C GLY A 521 0.54 28.22 -12.97
N ASN A 522 1.02 29.42 -13.27
CA ASN A 522 1.28 29.86 -14.65
C ASN A 522 2.70 29.48 -15.07
N LEU A 523 2.88 29.17 -16.35
CA LEU A 523 4.17 28.98 -16.99
C LEU A 523 4.53 30.20 -17.81
N ASP A 524 5.69 30.80 -17.51
CA ASP A 524 6.26 31.89 -18.29
C ASP A 524 7.45 31.37 -19.11
N PHE A 525 7.36 31.50 -20.44
CA PHE A 525 8.39 31.10 -21.39
C PHE A 525 9.12 32.31 -22.00
N SER A 526 9.09 33.47 -21.34
CA SER A 526 9.75 34.71 -21.78
C SER A 526 11.25 34.53 -22.07
N ASP A 527 11.93 33.65 -21.33
CA ASP A 527 13.35 33.30 -21.51
C ASP A 527 13.57 32.00 -22.32
N GLY A 528 12.54 31.51 -23.02
CA GLY A 528 12.59 30.27 -23.80
C GLY A 528 12.46 28.97 -23.00
N ASN A 529 12.41 29.04 -21.66
CA ASN A 529 12.08 27.93 -20.77
C ASN A 529 11.18 28.45 -19.63
N ALA A 530 10.29 27.60 -19.12
CA ALA A 530 9.56 27.87 -17.88
C ALA A 530 10.18 27.08 -16.73
N THR A 531 10.03 27.56 -15.49
CA THR A 531 10.56 26.88 -14.30
C THR A 531 9.48 26.76 -13.24
N ILE A 532 9.27 25.56 -12.71
CA ILE A 532 8.51 25.36 -11.47
C ILE A 532 9.52 25.18 -10.34
N ALA A 533 9.71 26.24 -9.56
CA ALA A 533 10.65 26.27 -8.45
C ALA A 533 9.96 26.01 -7.09
N ASN A 534 10.76 25.90 -6.03
CA ASN A 534 10.34 25.69 -4.64
C ASN A 534 9.57 24.39 -4.42
N LEU A 535 9.95 23.32 -5.11
CA LEU A 535 9.38 21.99 -4.91
C LEU A 535 9.79 21.40 -3.55
N HIS A 536 11.03 21.66 -3.11
CA HIS A 536 11.59 21.15 -1.85
C HIS A 536 10.88 21.66 -0.58
N GLY A 537 10.18 22.80 -0.65
CA GLY A 537 9.53 23.41 0.51
C GLY A 537 8.02 23.13 0.62
N ARG A 538 7.44 22.38 -0.34
CA ARG A 538 5.99 22.20 -0.43
C ARG A 538 5.53 20.81 -0.88
N LEU A 539 6.45 19.98 -1.38
CA LEU A 539 6.14 18.65 -1.90
C LEU A 539 7.09 17.64 -1.28
N SER A 540 6.53 16.54 -0.77
CA SER A 540 7.27 15.39 -0.29
C SER A 540 8.11 14.71 -1.37
N ALA A 541 9.12 13.94 -0.97
CA ALA A 541 9.73 12.96 -1.87
C ALA A 541 8.66 11.95 -2.32
N GLY A 542 8.65 11.57 -3.60
CA GLY A 542 7.64 10.69 -4.16
C GLY A 542 7.36 10.97 -5.63
N VAL A 543 6.35 10.27 -6.18
CA VAL A 543 5.91 10.43 -7.56
C VAL A 543 4.80 11.48 -7.63
N TYR A 544 4.93 12.39 -8.59
CA TYR A 544 3.96 13.43 -8.91
C TYR A 544 3.68 13.43 -10.41
N PHE A 545 2.53 13.95 -10.80
CA PHE A 545 2.10 14.11 -12.18
C PHE A 545 1.92 15.60 -12.52
N LEU A 546 2.83 16.15 -13.29
CA LEU A 546 2.75 17.51 -13.80
C LEU A 546 1.93 17.54 -15.09
N GLN A 547 0.69 17.99 -15.01
CA GLN A 547 -0.14 18.29 -16.17
C GLN A 547 0.20 19.68 -16.72
N ILE A 548 0.51 19.78 -18.01
CA ILE A 548 0.67 21.03 -18.75
C ILE A 548 -0.12 20.86 -20.04
N ALA A 549 -1.11 21.73 -20.23
CA ALA A 549 -2.01 21.62 -21.38
C ALA A 549 -2.65 20.20 -21.41
N ASP A 550 -2.67 19.50 -22.54
CA ASP A 550 -3.17 18.11 -22.66
C ASP A 550 -2.14 17.03 -22.30
N LYS A 551 -0.95 17.39 -21.80
CA LYS A 551 0.12 16.44 -21.45
C LYS A 551 0.27 16.28 -19.95
N THR A 552 0.46 15.04 -19.50
CA THR A 552 0.80 14.71 -18.12
C THR A 552 2.26 14.27 -18.06
N PHE A 553 3.01 14.68 -17.04
CA PHE A 553 4.40 14.27 -16.88
C PHE A 553 4.69 13.70 -15.50
N ARG A 554 5.21 12.48 -15.44
CA ARG A 554 5.75 11.92 -14.21
C ARG A 554 6.97 12.71 -13.75
N ILE A 555 6.96 13.14 -12.49
CA ILE A 555 8.07 13.77 -11.80
C ILE A 555 8.38 12.94 -10.57
N ILE A 556 9.64 12.48 -10.47
CA ILE A 556 10.17 11.88 -9.25
C ILE A 556 10.76 13.02 -8.42
N LYS A 557 10.11 13.37 -7.32
CA LYS A 557 10.64 14.31 -6.33
C LYS A 557 11.53 13.53 -5.37
N GLN A 558 12.79 13.92 -5.28
CA GLN A 558 13.73 13.47 -4.23
C GLN A 558 13.74 14.47 -3.09
#